data_AF-A0A7X7ZV55-F1
#
_entry.id   AF-A0A7X7ZV55-F1
#
_cell.length_a   1.000
_cell.length_b   1.000
_cell.length_c   1.000
_cell.angle_alpha   90.00
_cell.angle_beta   90.00
_cell.angle_gamma   90.00
#
_symmetry.space_group_name_H-M   'P 1'
#
loop_
_entity.id
_entity.type
_entity.pdbx_description
1 polymer ?
#
loop_
_entity_poly.entity_id
_entity_poly.type
_entity_poly.pdbx_seq_one_letter_code
_entity_poly.pdbx_strand_id
1 'polypeptide(L)'
;MADGIFYVCAAIIAIAAIIISRKIKANQKRKKLEQKLTSQWGRIPADDYRDTDMKAISGFFRELIHNGAGTFFIDDITWNDLDMDRVFRRINNTQSTVGEEILYSMLRRPAFDERELKERDRLIEYFRKNPAERLELQKILAGLGKRRNTQVYGYFFGEPVTFRYRRYILQAVALLLSPLLMIADVTAGFVAVVGLFVFNMTVYYKSRREYEIYLDSLGYMADMVRCSRKIAAAGIPGIKEYAGRLEDLSGRMRSFSINSFYQLFYQTGDYTFLEPLKSMFLLELIAFGRLLETIYEHRQALRGIYETVG
;
A
#
# COMPACT_ATOMS: atom_id res chain seq x y z
N MET A 1 46.81 -18.85 6.67
CA MET A 1 46.34 -17.62 7.35
C MET A 1 46.17 -16.45 6.37
N ALA A 2 47.11 -16.21 5.45
CA ALA A 2 47.02 -15.13 4.45
C ALA A 2 45.79 -15.25 3.51
N ASP A 3 45.47 -16.46 3.05
CA ASP A 3 44.33 -16.66 2.13
C ASP A 3 42.97 -16.36 2.78
N GLY A 4 42.80 -16.73 4.06
CA GLY A 4 41.58 -16.42 4.82
C GLY A 4 41.35 -14.92 4.99
N ILE A 5 42.41 -14.15 5.22
CA ILE A 5 42.35 -12.69 5.31
C ILE A 5 41.98 -12.10 3.94
N PHE A 6 42.55 -12.62 2.85
CA PHE A 6 42.22 -12.19 1.49
C PHE A 6 40.73 -12.41 1.17
N TYR A 7 40.18 -13.59 1.46
CA TYR A 7 38.76 -13.88 1.21
C TYR A 7 37.82 -13.00 2.06
N VAL A 8 38.16 -12.74 3.32
CA VAL A 8 37.37 -11.85 4.19
C VAL A 8 37.41 -10.40 3.66
N CYS A 9 38.58 -9.90 3.27
CA CYS A 9 38.71 -8.56 2.67
C CYS A 9 37.93 -8.44 1.36
N ALA A 10 38.01 -9.46 0.48
CA ALA A 10 37.24 -9.50 -0.76
C ALA A 10 35.73 -9.49 -0.50
N ALA A 11 35.25 -10.25 0.49
CA ALA A 11 33.84 -10.28 0.88
C ALA A 11 33.36 -8.91 1.41
N ILE A 12 34.16 -8.24 2.24
CA ILE A 12 33.83 -6.90 2.75
C ILE A 12 33.74 -5.88 1.61
N ILE A 13 34.69 -5.90 0.67
CA ILE A 13 34.69 -5.00 -0.49
C ILE A 13 33.46 -5.28 -1.37
N ALA A 14 33.11 -6.54 -1.61
CA ALA A 14 31.93 -6.91 -2.36
C ALA A 14 30.63 -6.41 -1.69
N ILE A 15 30.49 -6.60 -0.38
CA ILE A 15 29.34 -6.09 0.39
C ILE A 15 29.26 -4.56 0.31
N ALA A 16 30.39 -3.86 0.50
CA ALA A 16 30.45 -2.41 0.39
C ALA A 16 30.07 -1.92 -1.02
N ALA A 17 30.56 -2.58 -2.07
CA ALA A 17 30.22 -2.27 -3.45
C ALA A 17 28.71 -2.46 -3.72
N ILE A 18 28.09 -3.51 -3.17
CA ILE A 18 26.64 -3.75 -3.26
C ILE A 18 25.86 -2.64 -2.56
N ILE A 19 26.26 -2.26 -1.34
CA ILE A 19 25.60 -1.19 -0.57
C ILE A 19 25.70 0.16 -1.30
N ILE A 20 26.89 0.51 -1.78
CA ILE A 20 27.14 1.74 -2.55
C ILE A 20 26.33 1.73 -3.84
N SER A 21 26.33 0.63 -4.60
CA SER A 21 25.54 0.49 -5.83
C SER A 21 24.05 0.68 -5.57
N ARG A 22 23.52 0.12 -4.48
CA ARG A 22 22.12 0.30 -4.06
C ARG A 22 21.83 1.76 -3.73
N LYS A 23 22.71 2.44 -2.98
CA LYS A 23 22.57 3.87 -2.66
C LYS A 23 22.60 4.75 -3.91
N ILE A 24 23.51 4.51 -4.85
CA ILE A 24 23.61 5.25 -6.12
C ILE A 24 22.32 5.07 -6.92
N LYS A 25 21.85 3.83 -7.11
CA LYS A 25 20.59 3.54 -7.82
C LYS A 25 19.39 4.22 -7.15
N ALA A 26 19.31 4.20 -5.82
CA ALA A 26 18.24 4.87 -5.09
C ALA A 26 18.26 6.39 -5.28
N ASN A 27 19.44 7.02 -5.22
CA ASN A 27 19.58 8.46 -5.42
C ASN A 27 19.27 8.86 -6.88
N GLN A 28 19.70 8.06 -7.86
CA GLN A 28 19.35 8.27 -9.26
C GLN A 28 17.84 8.18 -9.50
N LYS A 29 17.17 7.18 -8.90
CA LYS A 29 15.70 7.07 -8.96
C LYS A 29 15.02 8.30 -8.36
N ARG A 30 15.50 8.80 -7.21
CA ARG A 30 14.97 10.00 -6.57
C ARG A 30 15.12 11.24 -7.46
N LYS A 31 16.32 11.46 -8.02
CA LYS A 31 16.57 12.58 -8.94
C LYS A 31 15.70 12.51 -10.20
N LYS A 32 15.54 11.32 -10.79
CA LYS A 32 14.66 11.10 -11.95
C LYS A 32 13.20 11.41 -11.60
N LEU A 33 12.74 11.01 -10.42
CA LEU A 33 11.39 11.31 -9.95
C LEU A 33 11.20 12.83 -9.79
N GLU A 34 12.14 13.52 -9.15
CA GLU A 34 12.08 14.99 -8.99
C GLU A 34 12.04 15.71 -10.34
N GLN A 35 12.89 15.32 -11.28
CA GLN A 35 12.91 15.87 -12.64
C GLN A 35 11.60 15.60 -13.39
N LYS A 36 11.03 14.40 -13.25
CA LYS A 36 9.73 14.05 -13.82
C LYS A 36 8.63 14.93 -13.24
N LEU A 37 8.51 15.00 -11.91
CA LEU A 37 7.46 15.78 -11.23
C LEU A 37 7.55 17.27 -11.57
N THR A 38 8.77 17.81 -11.60
CA THR A 38 8.99 19.22 -11.93
C THR A 38 8.68 19.53 -13.39
N SER A 39 9.03 18.62 -14.31
CA SER A 39 8.76 18.82 -15.74
C SER A 39 7.31 18.58 -16.14
N GLN A 40 6.55 17.78 -15.36
CA GLN A 40 5.13 17.55 -15.57
C GLN A 40 4.24 18.71 -15.07
N TRP A 41 4.71 19.50 -14.10
CA TRP A 41 3.88 20.55 -13.51
C TRP A 41 3.40 21.58 -14.55
N GLY A 42 2.08 21.80 -14.59
CA GLY A 42 1.44 22.72 -15.55
C GLY A 42 1.42 22.23 -17.00
N ARG A 43 1.86 20.99 -17.27
CA ARG A 43 1.80 20.38 -18.61
C ARG A 43 0.64 19.38 -18.69
N ILE A 44 0.22 19.11 -19.93
CA ILE A 44 -0.76 18.06 -20.20
C ILE A 44 -0.11 16.71 -19.84
N PRO A 45 -0.76 15.87 -19.02
CA PRO A 45 -0.27 14.54 -18.69
C PRO A 45 -0.02 13.73 -19.97
N ALA A 46 1.11 13.03 -20.00
CA ALA A 46 1.45 12.10 -21.09
C ALA A 46 0.97 10.66 -20.81
N ASP A 47 0.14 10.47 -19.78
CA ASP A 47 -0.35 9.16 -19.39
C ASP A 47 -1.36 8.66 -20.43
N ASP A 48 -1.06 7.52 -21.04
CA ASP A 48 -1.99 6.81 -21.92
C ASP A 48 -2.92 5.95 -21.05
N TYR A 49 -4.23 6.14 -21.19
CA TYR A 49 -5.24 5.39 -20.45
C TYR A 49 -5.94 4.46 -21.41
N ARG A 50 -5.96 3.17 -21.09
CA ARG A 50 -6.83 2.22 -21.76
C ARG A 50 -8.25 2.35 -21.18
N ASP A 51 -9.25 1.90 -21.92
CA ASP A 51 -10.64 1.89 -21.43
C ASP A 51 -10.80 1.09 -20.14
N THR A 52 -10.00 0.03 -19.96
CA THR A 52 -9.96 -0.77 -18.72
C THR A 52 -9.47 0.04 -17.53
N ASP A 53 -8.57 1.00 -17.76
CA ASP A 53 -8.03 1.86 -16.71
C ASP A 53 -9.11 2.87 -16.25
N MET A 54 -9.88 3.44 -17.18
CA MET A 54 -11.00 4.33 -16.85
C MET A 54 -12.10 3.61 -16.06
N LYS A 55 -12.40 2.35 -16.40
CA LYS A 55 -13.34 1.51 -15.63
C LYS A 55 -12.86 1.22 -14.22
N ALA A 56 -11.55 1.08 -14.00
CA ALA A 56 -10.99 0.89 -12.67
C ALA A 56 -11.12 2.18 -11.84
N ILE A 57 -10.75 3.32 -12.43
CA ILE A 57 -10.78 4.66 -11.80
C ILE A 57 -12.20 5.06 -11.37
N SER A 58 -13.22 4.72 -12.17
CA SER A 58 -14.62 5.02 -11.82
C SER A 58 -15.18 4.15 -10.69
N GLY A 59 -14.45 3.11 -10.27
CA GLY A 59 -14.91 2.12 -9.29
C GLY A 59 -15.32 2.73 -7.95
N PHE A 60 -14.47 3.58 -7.36
CA PHE A 60 -14.79 4.26 -6.11
C PHE A 60 -16.05 5.13 -6.22
N PHE A 61 -16.19 5.89 -7.30
CA PHE A 61 -17.39 6.72 -7.54
C PHE A 61 -18.66 5.87 -7.64
N ARG A 62 -18.62 4.76 -8.39
CA ARG A 62 -19.78 3.86 -8.52
C ARG A 62 -20.22 3.29 -7.18
N GLU A 63 -19.28 2.79 -6.38
CA GLU A 63 -19.58 2.29 -5.04
C GLU A 63 -20.12 3.40 -4.13
N LEU A 64 -19.56 4.60 -4.23
CA LEU A 64 -19.99 5.74 -3.42
C LEU A 64 -21.43 6.17 -3.73
N ILE A 65 -21.85 6.14 -5.00
CA ILE A 65 -23.24 6.44 -5.39
C ILE A 65 -24.17 5.28 -5.05
N HIS A 66 -23.75 4.03 -5.23
CA HIS A 66 -24.56 2.86 -4.87
C HIS A 66 -24.86 2.82 -3.37
N ASN A 67 -23.89 3.19 -2.54
CA ASN A 67 -24.00 3.19 -1.08
C ASN A 67 -24.38 4.56 -0.47
N GLY A 68 -24.55 5.59 -1.31
CA GLY A 68 -24.82 6.97 -0.89
C GLY A 68 -26.20 7.45 -1.32
N ALA A 69 -26.99 7.97 -0.39
CA ALA A 69 -28.33 8.48 -0.71
C ALA A 69 -28.29 9.97 -1.11
N GLY A 70 -28.91 10.32 -2.24
CA GLY A 70 -29.49 11.65 -2.48
C GLY A 70 -28.55 12.80 -2.85
N THR A 71 -27.27 12.56 -3.17
CA THR A 71 -26.37 13.64 -3.62
C THR A 71 -26.41 13.81 -5.14
N PHE A 72 -26.44 15.06 -5.62
CA PHE A 72 -26.30 15.36 -7.05
C PHE A 72 -25.00 14.79 -7.63
N PHE A 73 -25.10 14.18 -8.79
CA PHE A 73 -23.95 13.75 -9.59
C PHE A 73 -24.26 13.88 -11.08
N ILE A 74 -23.22 14.03 -11.89
CA ILE A 74 -23.30 14.04 -13.35
C ILE A 74 -23.50 12.59 -13.82
N ASP A 75 -24.65 12.32 -14.41
CA ASP A 75 -25.00 11.00 -14.94
C ASP A 75 -24.16 10.63 -16.17
N ASP A 76 -24.23 9.36 -16.59
CA ASP A 76 -23.41 8.86 -17.70
C ASP A 76 -23.75 9.48 -19.05
N ILE A 77 -24.99 9.91 -19.29
CA ILE A 77 -25.37 10.58 -20.54
C ILE A 77 -24.69 11.94 -20.58
N THR A 78 -24.90 12.76 -19.54
CA THR A 78 -24.29 14.09 -19.45
C THR A 78 -22.76 14.02 -19.46
N TRP A 79 -22.15 13.03 -18.80
CA TRP A 79 -20.70 12.83 -18.78
C TRP A 79 -20.14 12.55 -20.19
N ASN A 80 -20.84 11.72 -20.96
CA ASN A 80 -20.45 11.38 -22.32
C ASN A 80 -20.66 12.56 -23.28
N ASP A 81 -21.78 13.28 -23.17
CA ASP A 81 -22.09 14.45 -24.00
C ASP A 81 -21.03 15.56 -23.85
N LEU A 82 -20.46 15.69 -22.65
CA LEU A 82 -19.40 16.66 -22.33
C LEU A 82 -17.97 16.14 -22.61
N ASP A 83 -17.80 14.91 -23.10
CA ASP A 83 -16.50 14.24 -23.31
C ASP A 83 -15.60 14.33 -22.06
N MET A 84 -16.19 14.09 -20.88
CA MET A 84 -15.51 14.31 -19.60
C MET A 84 -14.36 13.33 -19.34
N ASP A 85 -14.35 12.19 -20.00
CA ASP A 85 -13.21 11.27 -20.02
C ASP A 85 -11.96 11.95 -20.61
N ARG A 86 -12.11 12.73 -21.69
CA ARG A 86 -11.02 13.51 -22.27
C ARG A 86 -10.60 14.66 -21.37
N VAL A 87 -11.55 15.32 -20.72
CA VAL A 87 -11.27 16.38 -19.73
C VAL A 87 -10.45 15.81 -18.57
N PHE A 88 -10.90 14.69 -17.99
CA PHE A 88 -10.20 13.99 -16.92
C PHE A 88 -8.75 13.66 -17.32
N ARG A 89 -8.55 13.00 -18.48
CA ARG A 89 -7.22 12.66 -18.99
C ARG A 89 -6.32 13.89 -19.15
N ARG A 90 -6.89 15.02 -19.57
CA ARG A 90 -6.15 16.28 -19.78
C ARG A 90 -5.70 16.94 -18.49
N ILE A 91 -6.46 16.82 -17.39
CA ILE A 91 -6.14 17.52 -16.13
C ILE A 91 -5.48 16.61 -15.08
N ASN A 92 -5.58 15.29 -15.23
CA ASN A 92 -5.13 14.33 -14.24
C ASN A 92 -3.60 14.25 -14.12
N ASN A 93 -3.04 15.11 -13.26
CA ASN A 93 -1.63 15.10 -12.83
C ASN A 93 -1.43 14.44 -11.45
N THR A 94 -2.39 13.62 -11.00
CA THR A 94 -2.30 12.91 -9.72
C THR A 94 -1.17 11.88 -9.75
N GLN A 95 -0.62 11.54 -8.57
CA GLN A 95 0.54 10.67 -8.45
C GLN A 95 0.21 9.27 -7.89
N SER A 96 -1.07 9.01 -7.60
CA SER A 96 -1.54 7.78 -6.95
C SER A 96 -2.89 7.33 -7.50
N THR A 97 -3.20 6.02 -7.44
CA THR A 97 -4.54 5.48 -7.80
C THR A 97 -5.64 6.20 -7.04
N VAL A 98 -5.49 6.36 -5.73
CA VAL A 98 -6.50 7.04 -4.89
C VAL A 98 -6.73 8.48 -5.35
N GLY A 99 -5.68 9.20 -5.77
CA GLY A 99 -5.84 10.54 -6.34
C GLY A 99 -6.61 10.55 -7.65
N GLU A 100 -6.43 9.54 -8.51
CA GLU A 100 -7.20 9.38 -9.75
C GLU A 100 -8.68 9.11 -9.47
N GLU A 101 -8.95 8.20 -8.53
CA GLU A 101 -10.31 7.81 -8.12
C GLU A 101 -11.05 8.98 -7.46
N ILE A 102 -10.37 9.76 -6.59
CA ILE A 102 -10.93 10.96 -5.96
C ILE A 102 -11.13 12.08 -6.99
N LEU A 103 -10.17 12.34 -7.88
CA LEU A 103 -10.33 13.34 -8.94
C LEU A 103 -11.51 13.00 -9.85
N TYR A 104 -11.65 11.74 -10.27
CA TYR A 104 -12.79 11.29 -11.06
C TYR A 104 -14.11 11.51 -10.33
N SER A 105 -14.16 11.11 -9.05
CA SER A 105 -15.33 11.30 -8.18
C SER A 105 -15.68 12.78 -7.98
N MET A 106 -14.67 13.66 -7.92
CA MET A 106 -14.83 15.11 -7.79
C MET A 106 -15.42 15.73 -9.06
N LEU A 107 -14.99 15.30 -10.24
CA LEU A 107 -15.57 15.76 -11.51
C LEU A 107 -17.02 15.30 -11.68
N ARG A 108 -17.34 14.08 -11.24
CA ARG A 108 -18.70 13.54 -11.25
C ARG A 108 -19.62 14.22 -10.22
N ARG A 109 -19.07 14.79 -9.15
CA ARG A 109 -19.82 15.41 -8.05
C ARG A 109 -19.29 16.80 -7.76
N PRO A 110 -19.65 17.81 -8.58
CA PRO A 110 -19.27 19.18 -8.35
C PRO A 110 -19.68 19.64 -6.95
N ALA A 111 -18.79 20.36 -6.26
CA ALA A 111 -19.09 20.97 -4.99
C ALA A 111 -19.88 22.27 -5.20
N PHE A 112 -20.95 22.45 -4.43
CA PHE A 112 -21.75 23.69 -4.41
C PHE A 112 -21.59 24.46 -3.10
N ASP A 113 -20.91 23.89 -2.11
CA ASP A 113 -20.63 24.56 -0.84
C ASP A 113 -19.48 25.56 -0.99
N GLU A 114 -19.74 26.81 -0.60
CA GLU A 114 -18.78 27.90 -0.76
C GLU A 114 -17.52 27.69 0.09
N ARG A 115 -17.64 27.06 1.27
CA ARG A 115 -16.49 26.83 2.17
C ARG A 115 -15.56 25.79 1.55
N GLU A 116 -16.11 24.71 1.00
CA GLU A 116 -15.33 23.70 0.28
C GLU A 116 -14.59 24.29 -0.92
N LEU A 117 -15.27 25.12 -1.73
CA LEU A 117 -14.65 25.77 -2.89
C LEU A 117 -13.52 26.73 -2.47
N LYS A 118 -13.75 27.56 -1.45
CA LYS A 118 -12.73 28.46 -0.89
C LYS A 118 -11.52 27.70 -0.35
N GLU A 119 -11.75 26.55 0.28
CA GLU A 119 -10.65 25.72 0.79
C GLU A 119 -9.82 25.09 -0.33
N ARG A 120 -10.47 24.63 -1.41
CA ARG A 120 -9.77 24.16 -2.62
C ARG A 120 -8.93 25.27 -3.23
N ASP A 121 -9.48 26.47 -3.38
CA ASP A 121 -8.75 27.63 -3.90
C ASP A 121 -7.56 28.00 -3.02
N ARG A 122 -7.72 27.97 -1.69
CA ARG A 122 -6.61 28.17 -0.73
C ARG A 122 -5.46 27.20 -0.99
N LEU A 123 -5.76 25.91 -1.14
CA LEU A 123 -4.76 24.87 -1.42
C LEU A 123 -4.10 25.03 -2.79
N ILE A 124 -4.89 25.33 -3.83
CA ILE A 124 -4.39 25.58 -5.19
C ILE A 124 -3.40 26.75 -5.20
N GLU A 125 -3.77 27.88 -4.59
CA GLU A 125 -2.90 29.06 -4.51
C GLU A 125 -1.66 28.81 -3.65
N TYR A 126 -1.80 28.05 -2.55
CA TYR A 126 -0.68 27.67 -1.71
C TYR A 126 0.37 26.89 -2.50
N PHE A 127 -0.01 25.80 -3.17
CA PHE A 127 0.95 24.99 -3.94
C PHE A 127 1.41 25.64 -5.25
N ARG A 128 0.69 26.64 -5.75
CA ARG A 128 1.18 27.50 -6.83
C ARG A 128 2.36 28.37 -6.36
N LYS A 129 2.25 28.97 -5.17
CA LYS A 129 3.26 29.88 -4.59
C LYS A 129 4.43 29.16 -3.89
N ASN A 130 4.22 27.91 -3.45
CA ASN A 130 5.19 27.14 -2.65
C ASN A 130 5.64 25.86 -3.41
N PRO A 131 6.52 25.99 -4.43
CA PRO A 131 6.90 24.87 -5.30
C PRO A 131 7.74 23.79 -4.61
N ALA A 132 8.49 24.13 -3.56
CA ALA A 132 9.33 23.17 -2.83
C ALA A 132 8.46 22.19 -2.01
N GLU A 133 7.50 22.73 -1.26
CA GLU A 133 6.50 22.01 -0.47
C GLU A 133 5.58 21.19 -1.37
N ARG A 134 5.18 21.76 -2.52
CA ARG A 134 4.45 21.01 -3.55
C ARG A 134 5.25 19.79 -4.02
N LEU A 135 6.52 19.97 -4.38
CA LEU A 135 7.37 18.88 -4.86
C LEU A 135 7.59 17.83 -3.77
N GLU A 136 7.71 18.25 -2.51
CA GLU A 136 7.78 17.35 -1.36
C GLU A 136 6.54 16.47 -1.24
N LEU A 137 5.34 17.07 -1.26
CA LEU A 137 4.09 16.32 -1.21
C LEU A 137 3.95 15.38 -2.42
N GLN A 138 4.24 15.86 -3.63
CA GLN A 138 4.20 15.05 -4.85
C GLN A 138 5.15 13.85 -4.78
N LYS A 139 6.34 14.00 -4.19
CA LYS A 139 7.28 12.88 -3.97
C LYS A 139 6.69 11.83 -3.04
N ILE A 140 6.00 12.24 -1.97
CA ILE A 140 5.37 11.32 -1.02
C ILE A 140 4.26 10.54 -1.73
N LEU A 141 3.37 11.24 -2.46
CA LEU A 141 2.26 10.65 -3.20
C LEU A 141 2.72 9.75 -4.35
N ALA A 142 3.78 10.13 -5.08
CA ALA A 142 4.39 9.29 -6.12
C ALA A 142 5.00 8.01 -5.55
N GLY A 143 5.37 8.00 -4.27
CA GLY A 143 5.78 6.79 -3.55
C GLY A 143 4.65 5.79 -3.33
N LEU A 144 3.39 6.25 -3.23
CA LEU A 144 2.20 5.40 -3.22
C LEU A 144 1.94 4.84 -4.62
N GLY A 145 2.02 5.72 -5.63
CA GLY A 145 1.98 5.35 -7.04
C GLY A 145 0.62 4.89 -7.55
N LYS A 146 0.56 4.68 -8.87
CA LYS A 146 -0.63 4.20 -9.59
C LYS A 146 -0.56 2.69 -9.78
N ARG A 147 -1.57 1.97 -9.29
CA ARG A 147 -1.83 0.54 -9.42
C ARG A 147 -3.26 0.35 -9.92
N ARG A 148 -3.43 -0.34 -11.06
CA ARG A 148 -4.74 -0.47 -11.73
C ARG A 148 -5.64 -1.58 -11.14
N ASN A 149 -5.04 -2.57 -10.47
CA ASN A 149 -5.75 -3.76 -9.96
C ASN A 149 -6.02 -3.72 -8.46
N THR A 150 -5.95 -2.53 -7.83
CA THR A 150 -6.14 -2.37 -6.39
C THR A 150 -7.53 -1.81 -6.13
N GLN A 151 -8.56 -2.66 -6.12
CA GLN A 151 -9.95 -2.29 -5.86
C GLN A 151 -10.17 -2.00 -4.37
N VAL A 152 -9.46 -1.01 -3.83
CA VAL A 152 -9.46 -0.69 -2.40
C VAL A 152 -10.84 -0.29 -1.90
N TYR A 153 -11.65 0.35 -2.74
CA TYR A 153 -13.03 0.68 -2.44
C TYR A 153 -13.89 -0.54 -2.05
N GLY A 154 -13.59 -1.73 -2.58
CA GLY A 154 -14.29 -2.97 -2.22
C GLY A 154 -14.17 -3.33 -0.74
N TYR A 155 -13.11 -2.87 -0.05
CA TYR A 155 -12.92 -3.10 1.39
C TYR A 155 -13.67 -2.10 2.26
N PHE A 156 -14.13 -0.98 1.69
CA PHE A 156 -14.92 0.02 2.41
C PHE A 156 -16.41 -0.27 2.32
N PHE A 157 -16.87 -0.68 1.13
CA PHE A 157 -18.28 -0.82 0.80
C PHE A 157 -18.75 -2.28 0.72
N GLY A 158 -17.83 -3.23 0.48
CA GLY A 158 -18.16 -4.64 0.33
C GLY A 158 -18.23 -5.41 1.65
N GLU A 159 -18.73 -6.65 1.54
CA GLU A 159 -18.77 -7.59 2.65
C GLU A 159 -17.36 -8.01 3.10
N PRO A 160 -17.12 -8.18 4.41
CA PRO A 160 -15.82 -8.59 4.91
C PRO A 160 -15.39 -9.96 4.41
N VAL A 161 -14.20 -10.03 3.80
CA VAL A 161 -13.55 -11.30 3.47
C VAL A 161 -13.09 -11.97 4.76
N THR A 162 -13.59 -13.16 5.05
CA THR A 162 -13.17 -13.92 6.23
C THR A 162 -11.93 -14.75 5.93
N PHE A 163 -10.88 -14.60 6.72
CA PHE A 163 -9.67 -15.42 6.63
C PHE A 163 -9.29 -15.98 8.01
N ARG A 164 -9.42 -17.30 8.18
CA ARG A 164 -9.26 -17.98 9.48
C ARG A 164 -7.79 -18.18 9.87
N TYR A 165 -7.03 -17.09 10.02
CA TYR A 165 -5.58 -17.16 10.26
C TYR A 165 -5.18 -17.75 11.62
N ARG A 166 -6.09 -17.73 12.60
CA ARG A 166 -5.84 -18.28 13.95
C ARG A 166 -5.44 -19.76 13.93
N ARG A 167 -5.92 -20.55 12.96
CA ARG A 167 -5.50 -21.95 12.77
C ARG A 167 -4.00 -22.09 12.47
N TYR A 168 -3.45 -21.13 11.72
CA TYR A 168 -2.03 -21.13 11.37
C TYR A 168 -1.15 -20.72 12.55
N ILE A 169 -1.66 -19.88 13.46
CA ILE A 169 -0.98 -19.60 14.74
C ILE A 169 -0.86 -20.89 15.55
N LEU A 170 -1.95 -21.66 15.68
CA LEU A 170 -1.92 -22.93 16.40
C LEU A 170 -0.93 -23.93 15.78
N GLN A 171 -0.89 -24.02 14.44
CA GLN A 171 0.06 -24.88 13.71
C GLN A 171 1.51 -24.44 13.88
N ALA A 172 1.78 -23.13 13.86
CA ALA A 172 3.12 -22.59 14.10
C ALA A 172 3.59 -22.84 15.54
N VAL A 173 2.71 -22.67 16.52
CA VAL A 173 2.99 -22.95 17.94
C VAL A 173 3.18 -24.44 18.17
N ALA A 174 2.36 -25.30 17.54
CA ALA A 174 2.52 -26.76 17.63
C ALA A 174 3.90 -27.21 17.12
N LEU A 175 4.34 -26.67 15.98
CA LEU A 175 5.67 -26.95 15.45
C LEU A 175 6.77 -26.42 16.39
N LEU A 176 6.62 -25.21 16.93
CA LEU A 176 7.58 -24.63 17.88
C LEU A 176 7.74 -25.48 19.15
N LEU A 177 6.65 -26.03 19.67
CA LEU A 177 6.64 -26.82 20.91
C LEU A 177 6.95 -28.30 20.70
N SER A 178 6.85 -28.81 19.46
CA SER A 178 7.07 -30.23 19.15
C SER A 178 8.43 -30.81 19.59
N PRO A 179 9.56 -30.06 19.61
CA PRO A 179 10.81 -30.58 20.15
C PRO A 179 10.76 -30.95 21.63
N LEU A 180 9.84 -30.37 22.42
CA LEU A 180 9.68 -30.72 23.84
C LEU A 180 9.26 -32.18 24.05
N LEU A 181 8.65 -32.82 23.05
CA LEU A 181 8.29 -34.23 23.09
C LEU A 181 9.52 -35.15 23.12
N MET A 182 10.66 -34.69 22.61
CA MET A 182 11.93 -35.45 22.63
C MET A 182 12.44 -35.70 24.05
N ILE A 183 12.00 -34.91 25.03
CA ILE A 183 12.32 -35.13 26.45
C ILE A 183 11.69 -36.43 26.96
N ALA A 184 10.50 -36.79 26.45
CA ALA A 184 9.79 -38.02 26.81
C ALA A 184 10.19 -39.19 25.89
N ASP A 185 10.24 -38.97 24.58
CA ASP A 185 10.65 -39.97 23.58
C ASP A 185 11.28 -39.26 22.36
N VAL A 186 12.57 -39.53 22.14
CA VAL A 186 13.35 -38.90 21.05
C VAL A 186 12.78 -39.24 19.67
N THR A 187 12.39 -40.50 19.45
CA THR A 187 11.88 -40.98 18.16
C THR A 187 10.52 -40.35 17.87
N ALA A 188 9.60 -40.40 18.83
CA ALA A 188 8.27 -39.83 18.69
C ALA A 188 8.32 -38.30 18.51
N GLY A 189 9.17 -37.61 19.28
CA GLY A 189 9.39 -36.17 19.13
C GLY A 189 9.98 -35.78 17.77
N PHE A 190 10.96 -36.54 17.27
CA PHE A 190 11.52 -36.32 15.93
C PHE A 190 10.47 -36.51 14.83
N VAL A 191 9.70 -37.60 14.88
CA VAL A 191 8.61 -37.86 13.93
C VAL A 191 7.55 -36.75 13.98
N ALA A 192 7.21 -36.24 15.17
CA ALA A 192 6.26 -35.13 15.31
C ALA A 192 6.76 -33.83 14.67
N VAL A 193 8.03 -33.45 14.88
CA VAL A 193 8.65 -32.27 14.26
C VAL A 193 8.61 -32.39 12.73
N VAL A 194 9.07 -33.52 12.18
CA VAL A 194 9.12 -33.73 10.73
C VAL A 194 7.70 -33.77 10.14
N GLY A 195 6.77 -34.44 10.81
CA GLY A 195 5.37 -34.51 10.39
C GLY A 195 4.70 -33.14 10.35
N LEU A 196 4.86 -32.34 11.40
CA LEU A 196 4.32 -30.97 11.46
C LEU A 196 5.00 -30.04 10.45
N PHE A 197 6.31 -30.20 10.21
CA PHE A 197 7.04 -29.46 9.18
C PHE A 197 6.45 -29.73 7.79
N VAL A 198 6.31 -31.00 7.40
CA VAL A 198 5.75 -31.40 6.09
C VAL A 198 4.30 -30.94 5.97
N PHE A 199 3.52 -31.07 7.05
CA PHE A 199 2.14 -30.61 7.09
C PHE A 199 2.03 -29.09 6.89
N ASN A 200 2.80 -28.30 7.63
CA ASN A 200 2.81 -26.84 7.48
C ASN A 200 3.23 -26.41 6.08
N MET A 201 4.27 -27.03 5.51
CA MET A 201 4.66 -26.76 4.12
C MET A 201 3.52 -27.06 3.13
N THR A 202 2.83 -28.19 3.31
CA THR A 202 1.70 -28.55 2.45
C THR A 202 0.55 -27.54 2.57
N VAL A 203 0.22 -27.12 3.80
CA VAL A 203 -0.81 -26.11 4.06
C VAL A 203 -0.42 -24.76 3.44
N TYR A 204 0.84 -24.35 3.58
CA TYR A 204 1.35 -23.10 3.02
C TYR A 204 1.14 -23.02 1.50
N TYR A 205 1.63 -24.01 0.75
CA TYR A 205 1.55 -23.99 -0.71
C TYR A 205 0.11 -24.14 -1.23
N LYS A 206 -0.75 -24.88 -0.52
CA LYS A 206 -2.18 -24.96 -0.87
C LYS A 206 -2.91 -23.64 -0.62
N SER A 207 -2.70 -23.01 0.54
CA SER A 207 -3.36 -21.76 0.91
C SER A 207 -2.81 -20.54 0.18
N ARG A 208 -1.59 -20.58 -0.37
CA ARG A 208 -0.97 -19.44 -1.07
C ARG A 208 -1.83 -18.85 -2.18
N ARG A 209 -2.43 -19.73 -2.99
CA ARG A 209 -3.30 -19.33 -4.10
C ARG A 209 -4.56 -18.58 -3.65
N GLU A 210 -5.07 -18.86 -2.45
CA GLU A 210 -6.32 -18.28 -1.95
C GLU A 210 -6.19 -16.79 -1.63
N TYR A 211 -5.02 -16.33 -1.19
CA TYR A 211 -4.84 -14.96 -0.71
C TYR A 211 -4.02 -14.07 -1.63
N GLU A 212 -3.29 -14.64 -2.59
CA GLU A 212 -2.41 -13.91 -3.52
C GLU A 212 -3.17 -12.82 -4.30
N ILE A 213 -4.44 -13.07 -4.65
CA ILE A 213 -5.30 -12.10 -5.34
C ILE A 213 -5.57 -10.82 -4.52
N TYR A 214 -5.47 -10.91 -3.19
CA TYR A 214 -5.74 -9.78 -2.29
C TYR A 214 -4.46 -9.03 -1.90
N LEU A 215 -3.28 -9.59 -2.16
CA LEU A 215 -1.99 -9.02 -1.73
C LEU A 215 -1.76 -7.62 -2.30
N ASP A 216 -2.11 -7.39 -3.56
CA ASP A 216 -1.93 -6.08 -4.18
C ASP A 216 -2.80 -5.01 -3.50
N SER A 217 -4.06 -5.33 -3.20
CA SER A 217 -4.99 -4.41 -2.55
C SER A 217 -4.62 -4.15 -1.08
N LEU A 218 -4.29 -5.21 -0.32
CA LEU A 218 -3.81 -5.07 1.07
C LEU A 218 -2.49 -4.32 1.14
N GLY A 219 -1.57 -4.62 0.23
CA GLY A 219 -0.31 -3.91 0.09
C GLY A 219 -0.53 -2.43 -0.19
N TYR A 220 -1.43 -2.09 -1.11
CA TYR A 220 -1.76 -0.69 -1.38
C TYR A 220 -2.39 0.03 -0.19
N MET A 221 -3.31 -0.62 0.54
CA MET A 221 -3.88 -0.06 1.77
C MET A 221 -2.82 0.16 2.85
N ALA A 222 -1.90 -0.79 3.02
CA ALA A 222 -0.79 -0.64 3.95
C ALA A 222 0.19 0.48 3.50
N ASP A 223 0.45 0.60 2.20
CA ASP A 223 1.21 1.70 1.61
C ASP A 223 0.55 3.05 1.86
N MET A 224 -0.78 3.11 1.74
CA MET A 224 -1.58 4.32 1.96
C MET A 224 -1.50 4.80 3.42
N VAL A 225 -1.54 3.89 4.40
CA VAL A 225 -1.33 4.24 5.82
C VAL A 225 0.11 4.73 6.07
N ARG A 226 1.11 4.19 5.37
CA ARG A 226 2.49 4.73 5.46
C ARG A 226 2.63 6.07 4.76
N CYS A 227 1.93 6.25 3.64
CA CYS A 227 1.87 7.51 2.91
C CYS A 227 1.30 8.61 3.81
N SER A 228 0.17 8.35 4.49
CA SER A 228 -0.45 9.31 5.40
C SER A 228 0.48 9.72 6.55
N ARG A 229 1.22 8.78 7.13
CA ARG A 229 2.24 9.06 8.16
C ARG A 229 3.38 9.93 7.62
N LYS A 230 3.82 9.70 6.39
CA LYS A 230 4.84 10.54 5.74
C LYS A 230 4.33 11.96 5.46
N ILE A 231 3.08 12.10 5.00
CA ILE A 231 2.44 13.42 4.79
C ILE A 231 2.34 14.16 6.12
N ALA A 232 1.88 13.50 7.19
CA ALA A 232 1.79 14.07 8.53
C ALA A 232 3.17 14.55 9.04
N ALA A 233 4.21 13.75 8.83
CA ALA A 233 5.58 14.07 9.25
C ALA A 233 6.30 15.10 8.36
N ALA A 234 5.77 15.47 7.19
CA ALA A 234 6.43 16.38 6.25
C ALA A 234 6.41 17.85 6.74
N GLY A 235 5.54 18.18 7.71
CA GLY A 235 5.51 19.53 8.30
C GLY A 235 5.10 20.64 7.33
N ILE A 236 4.38 20.32 6.25
CA ILE A 236 3.96 21.29 5.22
C ILE A 236 2.90 22.23 5.79
N PRO A 237 3.17 23.54 5.94
CA PRO A 237 2.25 24.47 6.61
C PRO A 237 0.86 24.56 5.96
N GLY A 238 0.79 24.53 4.63
CA GLY A 238 -0.46 24.69 3.88
C GLY A 238 -1.49 23.59 4.14
N ILE A 239 -1.07 22.41 4.60
CA ILE A 239 -1.93 21.25 4.84
C ILE A 239 -1.95 20.81 6.31
N LYS A 240 -1.62 21.71 7.26
CA LYS A 240 -1.51 21.36 8.69
C LYS A 240 -2.75 20.63 9.25
N GLU A 241 -3.95 21.06 8.87
CA GLU A 241 -5.20 20.42 9.31
C GLU A 241 -5.36 19.01 8.74
N TYR A 242 -5.08 18.83 7.45
CA TYR A 242 -5.07 17.52 6.79
C TYR A 242 -4.00 16.60 7.37
N ALA A 243 -2.80 17.13 7.63
CA ALA A 243 -1.71 16.40 8.28
C ALA A 243 -2.11 15.89 9.67
N GLY A 244 -2.74 16.73 10.51
CA GLY A 244 -3.26 16.33 11.82
C GLY A 244 -4.36 15.27 11.73
N ARG A 245 -5.27 15.40 10.76
CA ARG A 245 -6.29 14.36 10.48
C ARG A 245 -5.65 13.04 10.05
N LEU A 246 -4.65 13.07 9.17
CA LEU A 246 -3.93 11.87 8.73
C LEU A 246 -3.15 11.22 9.88
N GLU A 247 -2.58 12.02 10.78
CA GLU A 247 -1.90 11.54 11.99
C GLU A 247 -2.87 10.80 12.92
N ASP A 248 -4.01 11.40 13.27
CA ASP A 248 -5.04 10.76 14.09
C ASP A 248 -5.55 9.46 13.45
N LEU A 249 -5.96 9.50 12.18
CA LEU A 249 -6.51 8.33 11.49
C LEU A 249 -5.49 7.20 11.35
N SER A 250 -4.23 7.53 11.04
CA SER A 250 -3.17 6.52 10.87
C SER A 250 -2.59 6.02 12.20
N GLY A 251 -2.76 6.78 13.29
CA GLY A 251 -2.45 6.38 14.66
C GLY A 251 -3.38 5.30 15.20
N ARG A 252 -4.64 5.27 14.74
CA ARG A 252 -5.62 4.20 15.06
C ARG A 252 -5.24 2.85 14.45
N MET A 253 -4.40 2.83 13.41
CA MET A 253 -3.99 1.60 12.73
C MET A 253 -2.86 0.89 13.50
N ARG A 254 -3.01 -0.42 13.74
CA ARG A 254 -2.00 -1.24 14.42
C ARG A 254 -0.68 -1.29 13.61
N SER A 255 0.31 -0.51 14.02
CA SER A 255 1.62 -0.45 13.34
C SER A 255 2.30 -1.81 13.23
N PHE A 256 2.05 -2.72 14.17
CA PHE A 256 2.61 -4.07 14.15
C PHE A 256 2.12 -4.90 12.95
N SER A 257 0.82 -4.90 12.63
CA SER A 257 0.30 -5.71 11.50
C SER A 257 0.83 -5.19 10.16
N ILE A 258 0.93 -3.88 10.01
CA ILE A 258 1.53 -3.23 8.83
C ILE A 258 3.01 -3.60 8.71
N ASN A 259 3.79 -3.45 9.79
CA ASN A 259 5.23 -3.71 9.76
C ASN A 259 5.54 -5.19 9.52
N SER A 260 4.82 -6.11 10.20
CA SER A 260 4.97 -7.55 9.98
C SER A 260 4.66 -7.95 8.53
N PHE A 261 3.61 -7.37 7.94
CA PHE A 261 3.28 -7.60 6.53
C PHE A 261 4.44 -7.16 5.62
N TYR A 262 5.00 -5.97 5.81
CA TYR A 262 6.13 -5.50 4.99
C TYR A 262 7.38 -6.36 5.11
N GLN A 263 7.73 -6.74 6.32
CA GLN A 263 8.89 -7.57 6.60
C GLN A 263 8.77 -8.94 5.92
N LEU A 264 7.58 -9.51 5.92
CA LEU A 264 7.33 -10.84 5.38
C LEU A 264 7.14 -10.84 3.85
N PHE A 265 6.50 -9.82 3.27
CA PHE A 265 6.19 -9.80 1.83
C PHE A 265 7.15 -8.99 0.96
N TYR A 266 7.76 -7.91 1.46
CA TYR A 266 8.54 -6.99 0.61
C TYR A 266 10.03 -6.88 0.95
N GLN A 267 10.45 -7.24 2.17
CA GLN A 267 11.87 -7.19 2.57
C GLN A 267 12.62 -8.53 2.39
N THR A 268 12.00 -9.53 1.77
CA THR A 268 12.57 -10.88 1.61
C THR A 268 13.79 -10.96 0.69
N GLY A 269 13.96 -9.98 -0.21
CA GLY A 269 15.07 -9.97 -1.18
C GLY A 269 16.47 -9.87 -0.55
N ASP A 270 16.57 -9.47 0.72
CA ASP A 270 17.84 -9.42 1.46
C ASP A 270 18.09 -10.67 2.33
N TYR A 271 17.09 -11.54 2.49
CA TYR A 271 17.12 -12.68 3.42
C TYR A 271 16.46 -13.92 2.81
N THR A 272 16.86 -14.34 1.61
CA THR A 272 16.34 -15.54 0.95
C THR A 272 16.44 -16.79 1.83
N PHE A 273 17.43 -16.85 2.74
CA PHE A 273 17.57 -17.93 3.71
C PHE A 273 16.43 -18.01 4.75
N LEU A 274 15.63 -16.95 4.92
CA LEU A 274 14.45 -16.95 5.80
C LEU A 274 13.19 -17.48 5.12
N GLU A 275 13.18 -17.68 3.80
CA GLU A 275 11.98 -18.18 3.08
C GLU A 275 11.50 -19.55 3.60
N PRO A 276 12.38 -20.54 3.87
CA PRO A 276 11.94 -21.80 4.47
C PRO A 276 11.30 -21.60 5.84
N LEU A 277 11.82 -20.66 6.64
CA LEU A 277 11.29 -20.33 7.96
C LEU A 277 9.88 -19.72 7.88
N LYS A 278 9.65 -18.84 6.90
CA LYS A 278 8.34 -18.23 6.65
C LYS A 278 7.28 -19.28 6.29
N SER A 279 7.63 -20.19 5.40
CA SER A 279 6.74 -21.26 4.95
C SER A 279 6.48 -22.28 6.05
N MET A 280 7.53 -22.68 6.77
CA MET A 280 7.47 -23.63 7.89
C MET A 280 6.59 -23.14 9.04
N PHE A 281 6.71 -21.85 9.42
CA PHE A 281 5.93 -21.25 10.49
C PHE A 281 4.69 -20.51 10.01
N LEU A 282 4.33 -20.63 8.72
CA LEU A 282 3.13 -20.04 8.13
C LEU A 282 3.03 -18.51 8.35
N LEU A 283 4.18 -17.84 8.46
CA LEU A 283 4.27 -16.45 8.94
C LEU A 283 3.54 -15.49 8.00
N GLU A 284 3.65 -15.69 6.69
CA GLU A 284 2.95 -14.89 5.68
C GLU A 284 1.43 -15.01 5.80
N LEU A 285 0.90 -16.22 6.04
CA LEU A 285 -0.54 -16.44 6.25
C LEU A 285 -1.03 -15.70 7.50
N ILE A 286 -0.25 -15.78 8.59
CA ILE A 286 -0.57 -15.11 9.85
C ILE A 286 -0.54 -13.59 9.66
N ALA A 287 0.47 -13.05 8.98
CA ALA A 287 0.60 -11.62 8.75
C ALA A 287 -0.48 -11.08 7.81
N PHE A 288 -0.81 -11.82 6.74
CA PHE A 288 -1.93 -11.52 5.86
C PHE A 288 -3.24 -11.41 6.65
N GLY A 289 -3.57 -12.45 7.43
CA GLY A 289 -4.81 -12.48 8.20
C GLY A 289 -4.90 -11.39 9.27
N ARG A 290 -3.80 -11.10 9.97
CA ARG A 290 -3.75 -9.99 10.94
C ARG A 290 -3.95 -8.64 10.28
N LEU A 291 -3.34 -8.40 9.11
CA LEU A 291 -3.54 -7.16 8.37
C LEU A 291 -4.98 -7.02 7.88
N LEU A 292 -5.56 -8.10 7.33
CA LEU A 292 -6.95 -8.14 6.89
C LEU A 292 -7.92 -7.83 8.04
N GLU A 293 -7.75 -8.47 9.20
CA GLU A 293 -8.55 -8.20 10.40
C GLU A 293 -8.39 -6.73 10.85
N THR A 294 -7.16 -6.20 10.86
CA THR A 294 -6.89 -4.79 11.19
C THR A 294 -7.60 -3.82 10.23
N ILE A 295 -7.60 -4.13 8.94
CA ILE A 295 -8.24 -3.30 7.90
C ILE A 295 -9.75 -3.24 8.09
N TYR A 296 -10.40 -4.38 8.36
CA TYR A 296 -11.84 -4.39 8.60
C TYR A 296 -12.22 -3.77 9.95
N GLU A 297 -11.44 -4.00 11.00
CA GLU A 297 -11.62 -3.39 12.33
C GLU A 297 -11.58 -1.85 12.25
N HIS A 298 -10.69 -1.31 11.42
CA HIS A 298 -10.48 0.13 11.27
C HIS A 298 -10.92 0.68 9.90
N ARG A 299 -11.89 0.02 9.23
CA ARG A 299 -12.30 0.35 7.85
C ARG A 299 -12.69 1.82 7.66
N GLN A 300 -13.36 2.43 8.65
CA GLN A 300 -13.76 3.83 8.60
C GLN A 300 -12.57 4.78 8.68
N ALA A 301 -11.57 4.46 9.51
CA ALA A 301 -10.35 5.25 9.58
C ALA A 301 -9.56 5.14 8.26
N LEU A 302 -9.51 3.94 7.67
CA LEU A 302 -8.86 3.71 6.39
C LEU A 302 -9.54 4.44 5.24
N ARG A 303 -10.88 4.48 5.21
CA ARG A 303 -11.64 5.31 4.28
C ARG A 303 -11.33 6.79 4.47
N GLY A 304 -11.26 7.27 5.71
CA GLY A 304 -10.88 8.65 6.00
C GLY A 304 -9.47 8.99 5.49
N ILE A 305 -8.50 8.06 5.60
CA ILE A 305 -7.17 8.21 5.02
C ILE A 305 -7.28 8.26 3.49
N TYR A 306 -8.04 7.35 2.89
CA TYR A 306 -8.23 7.28 1.45
C TYR A 306 -8.77 8.61 0.87
N GLU A 307 -9.84 9.15 1.47
CA GLU A 307 -10.45 10.42 1.05
C GLU A 307 -9.56 11.65 1.33
N THR A 308 -8.63 11.58 2.29
CA THR A 308 -7.74 12.71 2.64
C THR A 308 -6.43 12.68 1.85
N VAL A 309 -5.95 11.49 1.47
CA VAL A 309 -4.73 11.30 0.67
C VAL A 309 -4.99 11.53 -0.82
N GLY A 310 -6.16 11.12 -1.32
CA GLY A 310 -6.57 11.37 -2.70
C GLY A 310 -6.99 12.82 -2.91
#